data_AF-A0A3P7KS17-F1
#
_entry.id   AF-A0A3P7KS17-F1
#
_cell.length_a   1.000
_cell.length_b   1.000
_cell.length_c   1.000
_cell.angle_alpha   90.00
_cell.angle_beta   90.00
_cell.angle_gamma   90.00
#
_symmetry.space_group_name_H-M   'P 1'
#
loop_
_entity.id
_entity.type
_entity.pdbx_description
1 polymer ?
#
loop_
_entity_poly.entity_id
_entity_poly.type
_entity_poly.pdbx_seq_one_letter_code
_entity_poly.pdbx_strand_id
1 'polypeptide(L)'
;MQQRPTLLRLQLKASKISLLASYFPFTYLTKHHRTSHNLYLMLLAFFDIFVSTAYILLMSVNILIDYLVSATLMQIWYSYMVPMITISHVAMTSSSFLIVCASFERYCLTVKSPKLPFAQRNRKYIAAFAILLGVISKGTICLEYKFYDIPECE
;
A
#
# COMPACT_ATOMS: atom_id res chain seq x y z
N MET A 1 -24.77 8.31 -23.02
CA MET A 1 -23.35 8.70 -23.23
C MET A 1 -22.92 10.02 -22.55
N GLN A 2 -23.82 10.80 -21.91
CA GLN A 2 -23.52 12.12 -21.31
C GLN A 2 -22.85 12.08 -19.90
N GLN A 3 -22.72 10.89 -19.29
CA GLN A 3 -22.37 10.73 -17.86
C GLN A 3 -20.87 10.48 -17.58
N ARG A 4 -20.07 10.12 -18.60
CA ARG A 4 -18.63 9.86 -18.47
C ARG A 4 -17.73 11.09 -18.23
N PRO A 5 -18.00 12.31 -18.76
CA PRO A 5 -17.06 13.43 -18.62
C PRO A 5 -17.09 14.09 -17.23
N THR A 6 -18.22 14.05 -16.52
CA THR A 6 -18.33 14.54 -15.13
C THR A 6 -17.66 13.59 -14.15
N LEU A 7 -17.77 12.28 -14.40
CA LEU A 7 -17.13 11.22 -13.62
C LEU A 7 -15.61 11.27 -13.72
N LEU A 8 -15.06 11.50 -14.92
CA LEU A 8 -13.63 11.70 -15.16
C LEU A 8 -13.06 12.92 -14.41
N ARG A 9 -13.79 14.04 -14.41
CA ARG A 9 -13.38 15.25 -13.68
C ARG A 9 -13.44 15.04 -12.16
N LEU A 10 -14.39 14.27 -11.66
CA LEU A 10 -14.47 13.89 -10.24
C LEU A 10 -13.32 12.94 -9.85
N GLN A 11 -12.98 11.95 -10.69
CA GLN A 11 -11.86 11.03 -10.46
C GLN A 11 -10.50 11.75 -10.46
N LEU A 12 -10.30 12.70 -11.37
CA LEU A 12 -9.09 13.53 -11.39
C LEU A 12 -8.99 14.44 -10.17
N LYS A 13 -10.11 15.02 -9.72
CA LYS A 13 -10.15 15.80 -8.47
C LYS A 13 -9.86 14.93 -7.26
N ALA A 14 -10.49 13.77 -7.14
CA ALA A 14 -10.27 12.82 -6.06
C ALA A 14 -8.81 12.32 -6.02
N SER A 15 -8.25 11.96 -7.18
CA SER A 15 -6.85 11.52 -7.29
C SER A 15 -5.87 12.62 -6.88
N LYS A 16 -6.12 13.88 -7.28
CA LYS A 16 -5.31 15.03 -6.85
C LYS A 16 -5.41 15.26 -5.34
N ILE A 17 -6.60 15.12 -4.76
CA ILE A 17 -6.82 15.25 -3.31
C ILE A 17 -6.09 14.13 -2.56
N SER A 18 -6.20 12.87 -3.01
CA SER A 18 -5.50 11.73 -2.40
C SER A 18 -3.98 11.89 -2.49
N LEU A 19 -3.43 12.32 -3.63
CA LEU A 19 -2.00 12.58 -3.77
C LEU A 19 -1.51 13.69 -2.84
N LEU A 20 -2.25 14.79 -2.73
CA LEU A 20 -1.93 15.88 -1.81
C LEU A 20 -2.04 15.42 -0.35
N ALA A 21 -3.08 14.66 -0.01
CA ALA A 21 -3.32 14.14 1.33
C ALA A 21 -2.26 13.12 1.77
N SER A 22 -1.72 12.29 0.86
CA SER A 22 -0.66 11.32 1.19
C SER A 22 0.74 11.95 1.15
N TYR A 23 0.98 12.97 0.30
CA TYR A 23 2.28 13.66 0.21
C TYR A 23 2.54 14.63 1.37
N PHE A 24 1.49 15.24 1.91
CA PHE A 24 1.59 16.21 3.01
C PHE A 24 2.16 15.61 4.31
N PRO A 25 1.71 14.43 4.80
CA PRO A 25 2.33 13.74 5.93
C PRO A 25 3.79 13.37 5.68
N PHE A 26 4.14 12.91 4.46
CA PHE A 26 5.51 12.50 4.13
C PHE A 26 6.49 13.67 4.23
N THR A 27 6.15 14.82 3.64
CA THR A 27 6.98 16.02 3.73
C THR A 27 7.06 16.59 5.15
N TYR A 28 5.95 16.53 5.90
CA TYR A 28 5.89 16.94 7.30
C TYR A 28 6.73 16.03 8.22
N LEU A 29 6.63 14.71 8.07
CA LEU A 29 7.42 13.70 8.80
C LEU A 29 8.92 13.80 8.47
N THR A 30 9.28 14.11 7.22
CA THR A 30 10.67 14.28 6.79
C THR A 30 11.30 15.53 7.41
N LYS A 31 10.53 16.61 7.61
CA LYS A 31 11.01 17.83 8.28
C LYS A 31 11.17 17.67 9.80
N HIS A 32 10.38 16.82 10.45
CA HIS A 32 10.40 16.62 11.91
C HIS A 32 11.35 15.49 12.35
N HIS A 33 12.56 15.50 11.79
CA HIS A 33 13.60 14.46 11.89
C HIS A 33 14.31 14.41 13.27
N ARG A 34 13.57 14.29 14.39
CA ARG A 34 14.19 14.19 15.74
C ARG A 34 13.53 13.31 16.79
N THR A 35 12.47 12.57 16.51
CA THR A 35 11.81 11.74 17.54
C THR A 35 11.58 10.31 17.06
N SER A 36 12.08 9.37 17.86
CA SER A 36 12.15 7.94 17.58
C SER A 36 10.80 7.23 17.38
N HIS A 37 9.68 7.92 17.64
CA HIS A 37 8.33 7.43 17.37
C HIS A 37 7.91 7.54 15.88
N ASN A 38 8.62 8.36 15.08
CA ASN A 38 8.20 8.66 13.71
C ASN A 38 8.48 7.50 12.71
N LEU A 39 9.22 6.46 13.09
CA LEU A 39 9.58 5.38 12.17
C LEU A 39 8.38 4.53 11.73
N TYR A 40 7.51 4.13 12.68
CA TYR A 40 6.29 3.37 12.35
C TYR A 40 5.33 4.20 11.48
N LEU A 41 5.18 5.48 11.80
CA LEU A 41 4.35 6.43 11.04
C LEU A 41 4.91 6.70 9.63
N MET A 42 6.23 6.78 9.48
CA MET A 42 6.89 6.96 8.19
C MET A 42 6.73 5.73 7.29
N LEU A 43 6.88 4.53 7.84
CA LEU A 43 6.64 3.27 7.12
C LEU A 43 5.17 3.14 6.71
N LEU A 44 4.26 3.50 7.61
CA LEU A 44 2.82 3.51 7.33
C LEU A 44 2.49 4.46 6.17
N ALA A 45 3.01 5.69 6.20
CA ALA A 45 2.83 6.68 5.13
C ALA A 45 3.48 6.23 3.81
N PHE A 46 4.61 5.53 3.87
CA PHE A 46 5.27 4.97 2.69
C PHE A 46 4.40 3.93 1.98
N PHE A 47 3.81 2.98 2.72
CA PHE A 47 2.90 1.99 2.14
C PHE A 47 1.62 2.63 1.57
N ASP A 48 1.07 3.63 2.26
CA ASP A 48 -0.13 4.34 1.82
C ASP A 48 0.09 5.11 0.50
N ILE A 49 1.23 5.80 0.36
CA ILE A 49 1.61 6.48 -0.89
C ILE A 49 1.81 5.47 -2.02
N PHE A 50 2.45 4.33 -1.75
CA PHE A 50 2.69 3.29 -2.76
C PHE A 50 1.38 2.71 -3.30
N VAL A 51 0.45 2.34 -2.42
CA VAL A 51 -0.88 1.82 -2.80
C VAL A 51 -1.70 2.88 -3.55
N SER A 52 -1.71 4.12 -3.07
CA SER A 52 -2.42 5.23 -3.72
C SER A 52 -1.89 5.49 -5.13
N THR A 53 -0.57 5.45 -5.31
CA THR A 53 0.07 5.64 -6.62
C THR A 53 -0.31 4.51 -7.58
N ALA A 54 -0.27 3.26 -7.12
CA ALA A 54 -0.68 2.11 -7.92
C ALA A 54 -2.17 2.18 -8.31
N TYR A 55 -3.04 2.67 -7.42
CA TYR A 55 -4.48 2.83 -7.67
C TYR A 55 -4.81 3.89 -8.71
N ILE A 56 -4.12 5.03 -8.65
CA ILE A 56 -4.28 6.09 -9.64
C ILE A 56 -3.82 5.61 -11.01
N LEU A 57 -2.69 4.91 -11.08
CA LEU A 57 -2.16 4.38 -12.34
C LEU A 57 -3.14 3.35 -12.94
N LEU A 58 -3.70 2.48 -12.11
CA LEU A 58 -4.64 1.47 -12.57
C LEU A 58 -5.95 2.07 -13.09
N MET A 59 -6.53 3.03 -12.36
CA MET A 59 -7.71 3.76 -12.82
C MET A 59 -7.43 4.54 -14.12
N SER A 60 -6.23 5.09 -14.27
CA SER A 60 -5.80 5.76 -15.49
C SER A 60 -5.73 4.79 -16.69
N VAL A 61 -5.16 3.59 -16.49
CA VAL A 61 -5.08 2.55 -17.54
C VAL A 61 -6.47 2.02 -17.90
N ASN A 62 -7.38 1.87 -16.93
CA ASN A 62 -8.74 1.41 -17.18
C ASN A 62 -9.49 2.33 -18.17
N ILE A 63 -9.33 3.66 -18.02
CA ILE A 63 -9.93 4.64 -18.93
C ILE A 63 -9.29 4.58 -20.33
N LEU A 64 -7.99 4.28 -20.41
CA LEU A 64 -7.27 4.16 -21.67
C LEU A 64 -7.72 2.91 -22.47
N ILE A 65 -7.99 1.80 -21.78
CA ILE A 65 -8.50 0.56 -22.39
C ILE A 65 -9.89 0.78 -22.99
N ASP A 66 -10.74 1.49 -22.26
CA ASP A 66 -12.09 1.87 -22.69
C ASP A 66 -12.07 2.75 -23.97
N TYR A 67 -10.94 3.42 -24.23
CA TYR A 67 -10.74 4.28 -25.40
C TYR A 67 -10.07 3.57 -26.57
N LEU A 68 -9.15 2.62 -26.30
CA LEU A 68 -8.38 1.93 -27.34
C LEU A 68 -9.00 0.60 -27.81
N VAL A 69 -9.99 0.03 -27.10
CA VAL A 69 -10.70 -1.24 -27.44
C VAL A 69 -9.75 -2.30 -28.03
N SER A 70 -8.59 -2.49 -27.39
CA SER A 70 -7.54 -3.40 -27.87
C SER A 70 -7.41 -4.59 -26.92
N ALA A 71 -7.39 -5.80 -27.49
CA ALA A 71 -7.40 -7.06 -26.73
C ALA A 71 -6.14 -7.25 -25.86
N THR A 72 -4.99 -6.79 -26.34
CA THR A 72 -3.71 -6.91 -25.64
C THR A 72 -3.65 -6.06 -24.37
N LEU A 73 -4.26 -4.87 -24.40
CA LEU A 73 -4.25 -3.95 -23.26
C LEU A 73 -5.18 -4.44 -22.13
N MET A 74 -6.26 -5.15 -22.48
CA MET A 74 -7.18 -5.78 -21.52
C MET A 74 -6.53 -6.93 -20.75
N GLN A 75 -5.74 -7.79 -21.43
CA GLN A 75 -5.00 -8.88 -20.77
C GLN A 75 -3.96 -8.34 -19.77
N ILE A 76 -3.20 -7.32 -20.16
CA ILE A 76 -2.19 -6.70 -19.27
C ILE A 76 -2.86 -6.11 -18.03
N TRP A 77 -4.02 -5.46 -18.19
CA TRP A 77 -4.75 -4.87 -17.08
C TRP A 77 -5.31 -5.92 -16.11
N TYR A 78 -5.85 -7.02 -16.61
CA TYR A 78 -6.36 -8.09 -15.76
C TYR A 78 -5.22 -8.73 -14.95
N SER A 79 -4.08 -8.99 -15.61
CA SER A 79 -2.86 -9.47 -14.96
C SER A 79 -2.30 -8.48 -13.92
N TYR A 80 -2.55 -7.17 -14.09
CA TYR A 80 -2.11 -6.12 -13.15
C TYR A 80 -3.11 -5.82 -12.02
N MET A 81 -4.41 -6.04 -12.23
CA MET A 81 -5.46 -5.83 -11.23
C MET A 81 -5.31 -6.76 -10.04
N VAL A 82 -5.06 -8.04 -10.31
CA VAL A 82 -4.92 -9.06 -9.28
C VAL A 82 -3.77 -8.76 -8.31
N PRO A 83 -2.51 -8.52 -8.74
CA PRO A 83 -1.43 -8.21 -7.83
C PRO A 83 -1.69 -6.91 -7.07
N MET A 84 -2.35 -5.92 -7.69
CA MET A 84 -2.67 -4.67 -7.02
C MET A 84 -3.68 -4.84 -5.87
N ILE A 85 -4.69 -5.70 -6.03
CA ILE A 85 -5.61 -6.07 -4.95
C ILE A 85 -4.86 -6.80 -3.82
N THR A 86 -3.97 -7.74 -4.17
CA THR A 86 -3.18 -8.47 -3.16
C THR A 86 -2.27 -7.53 -2.37
N ILE A 87 -1.56 -6.61 -3.04
CA ILE A 87 -0.68 -5.62 -2.42
C ILE A 87 -1.45 -4.70 -1.48
N SER A 88 -2.66 -4.28 -1.85
CA SER A 88 -3.52 -3.46 -0.98
C SER A 88 -3.88 -4.19 0.31
N HIS A 89 -4.19 -5.49 0.21
CA HIS A 89 -4.51 -6.31 1.37
C HIS A 89 -3.27 -6.60 2.26
N VAL A 90 -2.10 -6.77 1.64
CA VAL A 90 -0.81 -6.87 2.33
C VAL A 90 -0.50 -5.57 3.08
N ALA A 91 -0.64 -4.42 2.42
CA ALA A 91 -0.40 -3.11 3.00
C ALA A 91 -1.35 -2.82 4.16
N MET A 92 -2.63 -3.16 4.04
CA MET A 92 -3.61 -3.03 5.12
C MET A 92 -3.25 -3.90 6.34
N THR A 93 -2.81 -5.14 6.10
CA THR A 93 -2.41 -6.07 7.17
C THR A 93 -1.09 -5.65 7.82
N SER A 94 -0.11 -5.21 7.02
CA SER A 94 1.15 -4.67 7.52
C SER A 94 0.93 -3.41 8.37
N SER A 95 0.01 -2.54 7.94
CA SER A 95 -0.37 -1.32 8.65
C SER A 95 -0.93 -1.63 10.04
N SER A 96 -1.81 -2.62 10.16
CA SER A 96 -2.36 -3.01 11.47
C SER A 96 -1.27 -3.56 12.40
N PHE A 97 -0.34 -4.37 11.90
CA PHE A 97 0.79 -4.85 12.69
C PHE A 97 1.73 -3.73 13.14
N LEU A 98 2.02 -2.75 12.28
CA LEU A 98 2.84 -1.58 12.63
C LEU A 98 2.17 -0.75 13.73
N ILE A 99 0.85 -0.56 13.68
CA ILE A 99 0.07 0.15 14.71
C ILE A 99 0.13 -0.60 16.05
N VAL A 100 -0.01 -1.93 16.05
CA VAL A 100 0.12 -2.75 17.26
C VAL A 100 1.52 -2.63 17.85
N CYS A 101 2.57 -2.72 17.03
CA CYS A 101 3.96 -2.55 17.50
C CYS A 101 4.21 -1.17 18.09
N ALA A 102 3.70 -0.11 17.45
CA ALA A 102 3.80 1.26 17.96
C ALA A 102 3.07 1.44 19.31
N SER A 103 1.90 0.80 19.45
CA SER A 103 1.11 0.84 20.69
C SER A 103 1.80 0.08 21.82
N PHE A 104 2.40 -1.07 21.50
CA PHE A 104 3.20 -1.85 22.44
C PHE A 104 4.43 -1.09 22.92
N GLU A 105 5.17 -0.42 22.02
CA GLU A 105 6.31 0.41 22.41
C GLU A 105 5.89 1.55 23.35
N ARG A 106 4.78 2.22 23.04
CA ARG A 106 4.24 3.31 23.85
C ARG A 106 3.76 2.82 25.23
N TYR A 107 3.20 1.61 25.30
CA TYR A 107 2.82 0.95 26.54
C TYR A 107 4.03 0.62 27.42
N CYS A 108 5.09 0.01 26.86
CA CYS A 108 6.32 -0.29 27.60
C CYS A 108 7.01 0.97 28.14
N LEU A 109 6.89 2.09 27.42
CA LEU A 109 7.44 3.39 27.81
C LEU A 109 6.73 3.95 29.05
N THR A 110 5.39 3.86 29.09
CA THR A 110 4.57 4.27 30.24
C THR A 110 4.85 3.43 31.48
N VAL A 111 5.00 2.11 31.32
CA VAL A 111 5.23 1.17 32.43
C VAL A 111 6.69 1.19 32.93
N LYS A 112 7.60 1.94 32.28
CA LYS A 112 9.04 1.97 32.58
C LYS A 112 9.66 0.57 32.69
N SER A 113 9.25 -0.34 31.83
CA SER A 113 9.74 -1.73 31.87
C SER A 113 11.22 -1.80 31.47
N PRO A 114 12.05 -2.66 32.09
CA PRO A 114 13.46 -2.85 31.71
C PRO A 114 13.65 -3.38 30.26
N LYS A 115 12.56 -3.84 29.62
CA LYS A 115 12.54 -4.27 28.21
C LYS A 115 12.56 -3.08 27.22
N LEU A 116 12.36 -1.85 27.70
CA LEU A 116 12.31 -0.64 26.88
C LEU A 116 13.60 -0.41 26.04
N PRO A 117 14.82 -0.37 26.61
CA PRO A 117 16.03 -0.14 25.83
C PRO A 117 16.28 -1.22 24.77
N PHE A 118 15.87 -2.47 25.01
CA PHE A 118 15.99 -3.56 24.04
C PHE A 118 15.03 -3.38 22.85
N ALA A 119 13.75 -3.10 23.13
CA ALA A 119 12.77 -2.79 22.09
C ALA A 119 13.21 -1.56 21.28
N GLN A 120 13.77 -0.56 21.96
CA GLN A 120 14.27 0.67 21.38
C GLN A 120 15.53 0.49 20.51
N ARG A 121 16.38 -0.51 20.80
CA ARG A 121 17.55 -0.85 19.98
C ARG A 121 17.16 -1.59 18.70
N ASN A 122 16.14 -2.45 18.79
CA ASN A 122 15.74 -3.35 17.70
C ASN A 122 14.52 -2.89 16.89
N ARG A 123 14.03 -1.66 17.07
CA ARG A 123 12.81 -1.13 16.43
C ARG A 123 12.75 -1.35 14.92
N LYS A 124 13.86 -1.12 14.22
CA LYS A 124 13.95 -1.30 12.76
C LYS A 124 13.70 -2.75 12.35
N TYR A 125 14.23 -3.71 13.12
CA TYR A 125 14.03 -5.13 12.89
C TYR A 125 12.60 -5.57 13.20
N ILE A 126 11.99 -5.05 14.27
CA ILE A 126 10.59 -5.33 14.62
C ILE A 126 9.65 -4.83 13.51
N ALA A 127 9.87 -3.61 13.04
CA ALA A 127 9.10 -3.04 11.95
C ALA A 127 9.31 -3.81 10.63
N ALA A 128 10.56 -4.16 10.30
CA ALA A 128 10.87 -4.99 9.13
C ALA A 128 10.19 -6.36 9.22
N PHE A 129 10.23 -7.01 10.38
CA PHE A 129 9.61 -8.33 10.59
C PHE A 129 8.08 -8.28 10.49
N ALA A 130 7.44 -7.22 10.99
CA ALA A 130 6.00 -7.01 10.85
C ALA A 130 5.59 -6.90 9.37
N ILE A 131 6.38 -6.18 8.57
CA ILE A 131 6.18 -6.06 7.12
C ILE A 131 6.41 -7.40 6.44
N LEU A 132 7.50 -8.09 6.78
CA LEU A 132 7.88 -9.37 6.19
C LEU A 132 6.81 -10.43 6.47
N LEU A 133 6.27 -10.47 7.68
CA LEU A 133 5.13 -11.33 8.04
C LEU A 133 3.87 -10.98 7.24
N GLY A 134 3.55 -9.69 7.08
CA GLY A 134 2.42 -9.25 6.27
C GLY A 134 2.56 -9.67 4.80
N VAL A 135 3.76 -9.55 4.25
CA VAL A 135 4.10 -9.96 2.88
C VAL A 135 4.07 -11.47 2.74
N ILE A 136 4.64 -12.24 3.65
CA ILE A 136 4.63 -13.72 3.57
C ILE A 136 3.20 -14.26 3.69
N SER A 137 2.43 -13.77 4.67
CA SER A 137 1.11 -14.31 5.01
C SER A 137 0.09 -14.18 3.86
N LYS A 138 0.24 -13.16 3.01
CA LYS A 138 -0.63 -12.91 1.86
C LYS A 138 0.08 -13.06 0.50
N GLY A 139 1.41 -13.10 0.48
CA GLY A 139 2.22 -13.32 -0.71
C GLY A 139 2.13 -14.75 -1.24
N THR A 140 1.73 -15.71 -0.41
CA THR A 140 1.37 -17.06 -0.87
C THR A 140 0.25 -17.04 -1.92
N ILE A 141 -0.64 -16.03 -1.89
CA ILE A 141 -1.69 -15.84 -2.91
C ILE A 141 -1.08 -15.51 -4.29
N CYS A 142 0.05 -14.80 -4.35
CA CYS A 142 0.77 -14.55 -5.60
C CYS A 142 1.46 -15.82 -6.14
N LEU A 143 1.85 -16.74 -5.24
CA LEU A 143 2.42 -18.04 -5.61
C LEU A 143 1.36 -18.98 -6.20
N GLU A 144 0.10 -18.84 -5.78
CA GLU A 144 -1.04 -19.55 -6.36
C GLU A 144 -1.35 -19.07 -7.80
N TYR A 145 -0.94 -17.85 -8.17
CA TYR A 145 -1.13 -17.28 -9.50
C TYR A 145 -0.08 -17.77 -10.51
N LYS A 146 0.16 -19.09 -10.55
CA LYS A 146 0.77 -19.71 -11.72
C LYS A 146 -0.29 -19.81 -12.80
N PHE A 147 -0.05 -19.17 -13.93
CA PHE A 147 -0.85 -19.28 -15.15
C PHE A 147 -1.17 -20.76 -15.42
N TYR A 148 -2.44 -21.12 -15.28
CA TYR A 148 -2.98 -22.26 -15.99
C TYR A 148 -3.26 -21.73 -17.39
N ASP A 149 -2.26 -21.78 -18.27
CA ASP A 149 -2.54 -21.72 -19.70
C ASP A 149 -3.44 -22.92 -19.96
N ILE A 150 -4.71 -22.66 -20.28
CA ILE A 150 -5.61 -23.67 -20.83
C ILE A 150 -5.32 -23.65 -22.34
N PRO A 151 -4.57 -24.63 -22.89
CA PRO A 151 -4.35 -24.69 -24.33
C PRO A 151 -5.60 -25.28 -24.98
N GLU A 152 -6.72 -24.55 -25.03
CA GLU A 152 -7.88 -24.96 -25.81
C GLU A 152 -8.90 -23.82 -25.90
N CYS A 153 -8.85 -23.11 -27.02
CA CYS A 153 -10.00 -22.73 -27.82
C CYS A 153 -9.48 -22.41 -29.22
N GLU A 154 -9.29 -23.48 -30.03
CA GLU A 154 -9.43 -23.40 -31.49
C GLU A 154 -10.86 -22.99 -31.86
#